data_AF-A0A077LP88-F1
#
_entry.id   AF-A0A077LP88-F1
#
_cell.length_a   1.000
_cell.length_b   1.000
_cell.length_c   1.000
_cell.angle_alpha   90.00
_cell.angle_beta   90.00
_cell.angle_gamma   90.00
#
_symmetry.space_group_name_H-M   'P 1'
#
loop_
_entity.id
_entity.type
_entity.pdbx_description
1 polymer ?
#
loop_
_entity_poly.entity_id
_entity_poly.type
_entity_poly.pdbx_seq_one_letter_code
_entity_poly.pdbx_strand_id
1 'polypeptide(L)' 'MLSSDALRRRLDANFEHTQKDLDTAALNLDAFSPDDWHAFNSAMRQASTASWAANQEIVVKHNLAKAILNEIR' A
#
# COMPACT_ATOMS: atom_id res chain seq x y z
N MET A 1 -5.11 19.09 -8.98
CA MET A 1 -4.02 18.08 -9.05
C MET A 1 -3.52 17.81 -7.64
N LEU A 2 -3.42 16.55 -7.23
CA LEU A 2 -2.67 16.19 -6.02
C LEU A 2 -1.18 16.41 -6.32
N SER A 3 -0.46 17.13 -5.45
CA SER A 3 1.00 17.18 -5.56
C SER A 3 1.58 15.79 -5.28
N SER A 4 2.76 15.50 -5.81
CA SER A 4 3.42 14.21 -5.58
C SER A 4 3.60 13.93 -4.08
N ASP A 5 3.90 14.95 -3.27
CA ASP A 5 4.04 14.79 -1.82
C ASP A 5 2.71 14.56 -1.11
N ALA A 6 1.61 15.10 -1.64
CA ALA A 6 0.27 14.81 -1.12
C ALA A 6 -0.15 13.37 -1.46
N LEU A 7 0.22 12.87 -2.65
CA LEU A 7 0.00 11.48 -3.03
C LEU A 7 0.82 10.53 -2.14
N ARG A 8 2.12 10.82 -1.96
CA ARG A 8 3.01 10.04 -1.08
C ARG A 8 2.46 9.91 0.32
N ARG A 9 2.13 11.04 0.96
CA ARG A 9 1.57 11.05 2.32
C ARG A 9 0.30 10.23 2.45
N ARG A 10 -0.56 10.22 1.42
CA ARG A 10 -1.76 9.38 1.39
C ARG A 10 -1.44 7.90 1.24
N LEU A 11 -0.50 7.55 0.37
CA LEU A 11 -0.05 6.17 0.18
C LEU A 11 0.59 5.63 1.47
N ASP A 12 1.46 6.42 2.11
CA ASP A 12 2.11 6.08 3.38
C ASP A 12 1.07 5.91 4.50
N ALA A 13 0.13 6.86 4.64
CA ALA A 13 -0.93 6.76 5.65
C ALA A 13 -1.85 5.55 5.45
N ASN A 14 -2.22 5.25 4.20
CA ASN A 14 -3.02 4.08 3.87
C ASN A 14 -2.25 2.78 4.16
N PHE A 15 -0.97 2.72 3.80
CA PHE A 15 -0.11 1.58 4.11
C PHE A 15 -0.02 1.35 5.62
N GLU A 16 0.28 2.40 6.40
CA GLU A 16 0.35 2.32 7.85
C GLU A 16 -0.97 1.85 8.47
N HIS A 17 -2.10 2.37 7.97
CA HIS A 17 -3.42 1.96 8.45
C HIS A 17 -3.69 0.48 8.16
N THR A 18 -3.49 0.01 6.93
CA THR A 18 -3.72 -1.40 6.56
C THR A 18 -2.77 -2.36 7.26
N GLN A 19 -1.54 -1.92 7.58
CA GLN A 19 -0.61 -2.71 8.38
C GLN A 19 -1.12 -2.88 9.81
N LYS A 20 -1.64 -1.81 10.44
CA LYS A 20 -2.24 -1.89 11.78
C LYS A 20 -3.47 -2.80 11.79
N ASP A 21 -4.28 -2.77 10.74
CA ASP A 21 -5.46 -3.64 10.62
C ASP A 21 -5.04 -5.11 10.48
N LEU A 22 -4.00 -5.40 9.70
CA LEU A 22 -3.41 -6.74 9.59
C LEU A 22 -2.87 -7.21 10.94
N ASP A 23 -2.09 -6.38 11.63
CA ASP A 23 -1.51 -6.71 12.94
C ASP A 23 -2.63 -6.99 13.95
N THR A 24 -3.69 -6.18 13.94
CA THR A 24 -4.86 -6.37 14.80
C THR A 24 -5.60 -7.66 14.48
N ALA A 25 -5.82 -7.97 13.20
CA ALA A 25 -6.46 -9.22 12.80
C ALA A 25 -5.61 -10.44 13.16
N ALA A 26 -4.28 -10.33 13.08
CA ALA A 26 -3.36 -11.40 13.49
C ALA A 26 -3.39 -11.64 15.01
N LEU A 27 -3.45 -10.57 15.81
CA LEU A 27 -3.52 -10.67 17.28
C LEU A 27 -4.85 -11.25 17.77
N ASN A 28 -5.94 -11.03 17.04
CA ASN A 28 -7.28 -11.51 17.39
C ASN A 28 -7.63 -12.86 16.75
N LEU A 29 -6.70 -13.47 16.01
CA LEU A 29 -6.97 -14.71 15.27
C LEU A 29 -7.14 -15.89 16.22
N ASP A 30 -8.37 -16.39 16.35
CA ASP A 30 -8.63 -17.72 16.90
C ASP A 30 -8.47 -18.78 15.80
N ALA A 31 -7.57 -19.75 16.02
CA ALA A 31 -7.24 -20.79 15.06
C ALA A 31 -8.46 -21.63 14.64
N PHE A 32 -9.50 -21.71 15.47
CA PHE A 32 -10.71 -22.48 15.21
C PHE A 32 -11.87 -21.65 14.65
N SER A 33 -11.69 -20.34 14.45
CA SER A 33 -12.73 -19.43 13.96
C SER A 33 -12.55 -19.14 12.46
N PRO A 34 -13.43 -19.66 11.58
CA PRO A 34 -13.37 -19.37 10.15
C PRO A 34 -13.54 -17.87 9.85
N ASP A 35 -14.36 -17.17 10.63
CA ASP A 35 -14.62 -15.75 10.46
C ASP A 35 -13.37 -14.92 10.75
N ASP A 36 -12.59 -15.27 11.78
CA ASP A 36 -11.33 -14.59 12.10
C ASP A 36 -10.26 -14.88 11.03
N TRP A 37 -10.23 -16.11 10.49
CA TRP A 37 -9.40 -16.42 9.33
C TRP A 37 -9.78 -15.61 8.09
N HIS A 38 -11.08 -15.39 7.85
CA HIS A 38 -11.54 -14.54 6.75
C HIS A 38 -11.13 -13.08 6.97
N ALA A 39 -11.29 -12.55 8.18
CA ALA A 39 -10.88 -11.20 8.55
C ALA A 39 -9.37 -11.01 8.37
N PHE A 40 -8.56 -11.94 8.88
CA PHE A 40 -7.11 -11.94 8.70
C PHE A 40 -6.70 -11.97 7.23
N ASN A 41 -7.28 -12.88 6.43
CA ASN A 41 -6.98 -12.98 5.00
C ASN A 41 -7.37 -11.71 4.23
N SER A 42 -8.47 -11.07 4.60
CA SER A 42 -8.89 -9.79 4.02
C SER A 42 -7.89 -8.69 4.35
N ALA A 43 -7.50 -8.55 5.63
CA ALA A 43 -6.53 -7.56 6.07
C ALA A 43 -5.16 -7.78 5.40
N MET A 44 -4.73 -9.04 5.25
CA MET A 44 -3.48 -9.39 4.57
C MET A 44 -3.47 -8.96 3.10
N ARG A 45 -4.59 -9.17 2.38
CA ARG A 45 -4.73 -8.72 1.00
C ARG A 45 -4.68 -7.20 0.90
N GLN A 46 -5.39 -6.50 1.79
CA GLN A 46 -5.40 -5.03 1.82
C GLN A 46 -4.02 -4.44 2.07
N ALA A 47 -3.29 -4.96 3.07
CA ALA A 47 -1.91 -4.54 3.36
C ALA A 47 -0.98 -4.80 2.17
N SER A 48 -1.13 -5.94 1.49
CA SER A 48 -0.37 -6.28 0.29
C SER A 48 -0.65 -5.30 -0.87
N THR A 49 -1.92 -4.95 -1.09
CA THR A 49 -2.31 -3.96 -2.11
C THR A 49 -1.78 -2.57 -1.78
N ALA A 50 -1.86 -2.14 -0.52
CA ALA A 50 -1.34 -0.85 -0.09
C ALA A 50 0.18 -0.76 -0.26
N SER A 51 0.91 -1.81 0.10
CA SER A 51 2.36 -1.92 -0.12
C SER A 51 2.73 -1.83 -1.60
N TRP A 52 2.00 -2.55 -2.48
CA TRP A 52 2.20 -2.47 -3.92
C TRP A 52 1.98 -1.03 -4.43
N ALA A 53 0.88 -0.38 -4.01
CA ALA A 53 0.54 0.97 -4.45
C ALA A 53 1.57 2.02 -3.99
N ALA A 54 2.06 1.93 -2.75
CA ALA A 54 3.11 2.79 -2.24
C ALA A 54 4.39 2.69 -3.08
N ASN A 55 4.76 1.48 -3.50
CA ASN A 55 5.93 1.25 -4.35
C ASN A 55 5.74 1.76 -5.80
N GLN A 56 4.51 1.82 -6.32
CA GLN A 56 4.27 2.36 -7.67
C GLN A 56 4.59 3.85 -7.79
N GLU A 57 4.53 4.63 -6.70
CA GLU A 57 4.90 6.05 -6.74
C GLU A 57 6.36 6.25 -7.22
N ILE A 58 7.27 5.40 -6.73
CA ILE A 58 8.69 5.43 -7.10
C ILE A 58 8.85 5.10 -8.58
N VAL A 59 8.13 4.09 -9.06
CA VAL A 59 8.15 3.67 -10.48
C VAL A 59 7.67 4.80 -11.39
N VAL A 60 6.56 5.47 -11.04
CA VAL A 60 6.02 6.59 -11.81
C VAL A 60 7.00 7.75 -11.86
N LYS A 61 7.59 8.14 -10.71
CA LYS A 61 8.61 9.21 -10.66
C LYS A 61 9.81 8.89 -11.55
N HIS A 62 10.31 7.67 -11.46
CA HIS A 62 11.45 7.23 -12.27
C HIS A 62 11.14 7.28 -13.77
N ASN A 63 9.99 6.74 -14.18
CA ASN A 63 9.59 6.70 -15.58
C ASN A 63 9.34 8.10 -16.15
N LEU A 64 8.72 8.99 -15.38
CA LEU A 64 8.52 10.38 -15.79
C LEU A 64 9.84 11.13 -15.98
N ALA A 65 10.77 10.98 -15.02
CA ALA A 65 12.09 11.59 -15.14
C ALA A 65 12.85 11.08 -16.38
N LYS A 66 12.79 9.77 -16.64
CA LYS A 66 13.38 9.17 -17.84
C LYS A 66 12.76 9.71 -19.13
N ALA A 67 11.45 9.86 -19.19
CA ALA A 67 10.75 10.41 -20.36
C ALA A 67 11.19 11.86 -20.64
N ILE A 68 11.24 12.72 -19.62
CA ILE A 68 11.68 14.12 -19.77
C ILE A 68 13.11 14.20 -20.30
N LEU A 69 14.03 13.38 -19.77
CA LEU A 69 15.43 13.37 -20.22
C LEU A 69 15.58 12.89 -21.67
N ASN A 70 14.71 11.97 -22.12
CA ASN A 70 14.73 11.50 -23.49
C ASN A 70 14.25 12.55 -24.50
N GLU A 71 13.31 13.42 -24.13
CA GLU A 71 12.81 14.49 -25.02
C GLU A 71 13.79 15.65 -25.21
N ILE A 72 14.79 15.79 -24.32
CA ILE A 72 15.83 16.83 -24.42
C ILE A 72 17.03 16.32 -25.25
N ARG A 73 17.05 15.03 -25.64
CA ARG A 73 18.07 14.42 -26.49
C ARG A 73 17.65 14.38 -27.95
#